data_AF-A0A2S2G6F9-F1
#
_entry.id   AF-A0A2S2G6F9-F1
#
_cell.length_a   1.000
_cell.length_b   1.000
_cell.length_c   1.000
_cell.angle_alpha   90.00
_cell.angle_beta   90.00
_cell.angle_gamma   90.00
#
_symmetry.space_group_name_H-M   'P 1'
#
loop_
_entity.id
_entity.type
_entity.pdbx_description
1 polymer ?
#
loop_
_entity_poly.entity_id
_entity_poly.type
_entity_poly.pdbx_seq_one_letter_code
_entity_poly.pdbx_strand_id
1 'polypeptide(L)' 'MGSEERTSDAETTTTAISLLEGAGEPSPQPGCRACLSLSVSRENARSTGNYSGVSDCNVRLRRHQAEAHA' A
#
# COMPACT_ATOMS: atom_id res chain seq x y z
N MET A 1 -17.71 41.60 -39.46
CA MET A 1 -17.87 40.13 -39.56
C MET A 1 -16.88 39.53 -38.59
N GLY A 2 -17.35 39.16 -37.40
CA GLY A 2 -16.55 38.48 -36.39
C GLY A 2 -16.65 36.97 -36.59
N SER A 3 -15.56 36.24 -36.39
CA SER A 3 -15.60 34.79 -36.24
C SER A 3 -14.49 34.42 -35.27
N GLU A 4 -14.95 33.99 -34.12
CA GLU A 4 -14.22 33.88 -32.87
C GLU A 4 -13.23 32.71 -32.90
N GLU A 5 -12.09 32.97 -32.27
CA GLU A 5 -11.01 32.03 -31.99
C GLU A 5 -11.55 30.90 -31.11
N ARG A 6 -11.43 29.65 -31.58
CA ARG A 6 -11.80 28.44 -30.81
C ARG A 6 -10.66 28.15 -29.83
N THR A 7 -10.68 28.77 -28.66
CA THR A 7 -9.87 28.35 -27.53
C THR A 7 -10.35 26.96 -27.10
N SER A 8 -9.46 25.97 -27.19
CA SER A 8 -9.70 24.62 -26.70
C SER A 8 -8.51 24.18 -25.86
N ASP A 9 -8.31 24.92 -24.76
CA ASP A 9 -7.49 24.45 -23.64
C ASP A 9 -8.29 23.41 -22.86
N ALA A 10 -8.38 22.20 -23.41
CA ALA A 10 -8.71 21.03 -22.61
C ALA A 10 -7.46 20.69 -21.78
N GLU A 11 -7.28 21.43 -20.69
CA GLU A 11 -6.24 21.19 -19.71
C GLU A 11 -6.48 19.83 -19.07
N THR A 12 -5.92 18.80 -19.69
CA THR A 12 -5.92 17.43 -19.19
C THR A 12 -4.97 17.43 -18.00
N THR A 13 -5.52 17.65 -16.80
CA THR A 13 -4.78 17.52 -15.55
C THR A 13 -4.34 16.06 -15.39
N THR A 14 -3.19 15.75 -15.97
CA THR A 14 -2.47 14.50 -15.71
C THR A 14 -1.89 14.63 -14.31
N THR A 15 -2.60 14.13 -13.31
CA THR A 15 -2.05 13.97 -11.96
C THR A 15 -0.83 13.05 -12.05
N ALA A 16 0.35 13.61 -11.83
CA ALA A 16 1.59 12.86 -11.81
C ALA A 16 1.52 11.78 -10.72
N ILE A 17 1.69 10.51 -11.12
CA ILE A 17 1.77 9.39 -10.18
C ILE A 17 3.18 9.42 -9.59
N SER A 18 3.31 9.96 -8.38
CA SER A 18 4.56 9.89 -7.62
C SER A 18 4.87 8.44 -7.28
N LEU A 19 6.00 7.94 -7.80
CA LEU A 19 6.59 6.64 -7.45
C LEU A 19 7.23 6.68 -6.04
N LEU A 20 6.52 7.23 -5.06
CA LEU A 20 6.95 7.12 -3.67
C LEU A 20 7.01 5.62 -3.37
N GLU A 21 8.21 5.13 -3.06
CA GLU A 21 8.47 3.71 -2.76
C GLU A 21 7.33 3.21 -1.86
N GLY A 22 6.63 2.18 -2.35
CA GLY A 22 5.36 1.75 -1.78
C GLY A 22 5.45 1.60 -0.28
N ALA A 23 4.40 2.02 0.43
CA ALA A 23 4.33 2.05 1.89
C ALA A 23 5.10 0.88 2.49
N GLY A 24 6.15 1.21 3.25
CA GLY A 24 7.11 0.25 3.79
C GLY A 24 6.43 -0.92 4.50
N GLU A 25 7.24 -1.92 4.81
CA GLU A 25 6.72 -3.11 5.47
C GLU A 25 6.03 -2.76 6.81
N PRO A 26 4.76 -3.18 7.03
CA PRO A 26 4.04 -2.86 8.25
C PRO A 26 4.73 -3.45 9.49
N SER A 27 4.84 -2.65 10.55
CA SER A 27 5.31 -3.08 11.87
C SER A 27 4.15 -3.62 12.70
N PRO A 28 4.33 -4.72 13.46
CA PRO A 28 3.29 -5.23 14.35
C PRO A 28 2.99 -4.27 15.51
N GLN A 29 1.73 -4.20 15.94
CA GLN A 29 1.36 -3.46 17.15
C GLN A 29 1.85 -4.18 18.41
N PRO A 30 2.60 -3.51 19.31
CA PRO A 30 3.05 -4.11 20.56
C PRO A 30 1.88 -4.61 21.42
N GLY A 31 2.02 -5.81 21.98
CA GLY A 31 0.99 -6.43 22.84
C GLY A 31 -0.15 -7.12 22.08
N CYS A 32 -0.23 -7.01 20.75
CA CYS A 32 -1.23 -7.74 19.97
C CYS A 32 -0.70 -9.11 19.51
N ARG A 33 -1.31 -10.19 20.02
CA ARG A 33 -0.94 -11.58 19.66
C ARG A 33 -1.13 -11.88 18.17
N ALA A 34 -2.17 -11.34 17.55
CA ALA A 34 -2.44 -11.54 16.13
C ALA A 34 -1.38 -10.84 15.24
N CYS A 35 -1.02 -9.60 15.57
CA CYS A 35 0.09 -8.89 14.94
C CYS A 35 1.39 -9.70 15.03
N LEU A 36 1.74 -10.17 16.24
CA LEU A 36 2.94 -10.98 16.46
C LEU A 36 2.94 -12.25 15.59
N SER A 37 1.82 -12.96 15.55
CA SER A 37 1.69 -14.20 14.76
C SER A 37 1.91 -13.95 13.26
N LEU A 38 1.40 -12.83 12.73
CA LEU A 38 1.60 -12.44 11.34
C LEU A 38 3.06 -12.07 11.06
N SER A 39 3.73 -11.36 11.98
CA SER A 39 5.16 -11.04 11.84
C SER A 39 6.05 -12.28 11.89
N VAL A 40 5.76 -13.25 12.76
CA VAL A 40 6.50 -14.52 12.79
C VAL A 40 6.26 -15.32 11.49
N SER A 41 5.01 -15.39 11.03
CA SER A 41 4.68 -16.08 9.77
C SER A 41 5.40 -15.45 8.57
N ARG A 42 5.52 -14.13 8.57
CA ARG A 42 6.24 -13.37 7.55
C ARG A 42 7.74 -13.69 7.55
N GLU A 43 8.36 -13.77 8.72
CA GLU A 43 9.78 -14.11 8.83
C GLU A 43 10.05 -15.55 8.38
N ASN A 44 9.15 -16.49 8.70
CA ASN A 44 9.21 -17.86 8.19
C ASN A 44 9.04 -17.92 6.66
N ALA A 45 8.17 -17.07 6.10
CA ALA A 45 8.03 -16.98 4.64
C ALA A 45 9.30 -16.42 3.98
N ARG A 46 9.99 -15.47 4.63
CA ARG A 46 11.30 -14.99 4.17
C ARG A 46 12.36 -16.09 4.20
N SER A 47 12.48 -16.80 5.32
CA SER A 47 13.52 -17.81 5.51
C SER A 47 13.38 -18.97 4.53
N THR A 48 12.15 -19.27 4.10
CA THR A 48 11.86 -20.30 3.08
C THR A 48 11.92 -19.78 1.64
N GLY A 49 12.18 -18.47 1.42
CA GLY A 49 12.19 -17.84 0.10
C GLY A 49 10.81 -17.61 -0.52
N ASN A 50 9.73 -17.80 0.25
CA ASN A 50 8.36 -17.58 -0.19
C ASN A 50 7.96 -16.10 -0.08
N TYR A 51 8.41 -15.28 -1.04
CA TYR A 51 8.09 -13.84 -1.05
C TYR A 51 6.61 -13.51 -1.29
N SER A 52 5.84 -14.41 -1.94
CA SER A 52 4.39 -14.25 -2.02
C SER A 52 3.76 -14.30 -0.62
N GLY A 53 4.19 -15.26 0.20
CA GLY A 53 3.75 -15.38 1.59
C GLY A 53 4.13 -14.17 2.45
N VAL A 54 5.28 -13.55 2.19
CA VAL A 54 5.70 -12.29 2.85
C VAL A 54 4.72 -11.17 2.54
N SER A 55 4.37 -11.01 1.26
CA SER A 55 3.39 -10.01 0.81
C SER A 55 2.01 -10.25 1.41
N ASP A 56 1.53 -11.51 1.42
CA ASP A 56 0.25 -11.87 2.03
C ASP A 56 0.21 -11.56 3.52
N CYS A 57 1.29 -11.82 4.25
CA CYS A 57 1.39 -11.45 5.66
C CYS A 57 1.33 -9.93 5.86
N ASN A 58 1.94 -9.14 4.98
CA ASN A 58 1.89 -7.69 5.02
C ASN A 58 0.47 -7.15 4.78
N VAL A 59 -0.24 -7.69 3.79
CA VAL A 59 -1.64 -7.33 3.53
C VAL A 59 -2.53 -7.68 4.72
N ARG A 60 -2.39 -8.89 5.27
CA ARG A 60 -3.16 -9.33 6.45
C ARG A 60 -2.88 -8.48 7.69
N LEU A 61 -1.62 -8.08 7.90
CA LEU A 61 -1.22 -7.25 9.03
C LEU A 61 -1.86 -5.85 8.94
N ARG A 62 -1.80 -5.21 7.76
CA ARG A 62 -2.45 -3.91 7.54
C ARG A 62 -3.95 -3.98 7.75
N ARG A 63 -4.61 -5.02 7.21
CA ARG A 63 -6.05 -5.22 7.40
C ARG A 63 -6.39 -5.36 8.88
N HIS A 64 -5.67 -6.22 9.59
CA HIS A 64 -5.90 -6.42 11.02
C HIS A 64 -5.69 -5.13 11.82
N GLN A 65 -4.68 -4.34 11.49
CA GLN A 65 -4.45 -3.03 12.12
C GLN A 65 -5.61 -2.07 11.88
N ALA A 66 -6.10 -2.00 10.64
CA ALA A 66 -7.26 -1.17 10.31
C ALA A 66 -8.55 -1.62 11.03
N GLU A 67 -8.70 -2.92 11.30
CA GLU A 67 -9.89 -3.47 11.96
C GLU A 67 -9.83 -3.40 13.50
N ALA A 68 -8.64 -3.61 14.09
CA ALA A 68 -8.48 -3.82 15.54
C ALA A 68 -7.73 -2.69 16.26
N HIS A 69 -7.07 -1.79 15.52
CA HIS A 69 -6.18 -0.76 16.08
C HIS A 69 -6.40 0.64 15.48
N ALA A 70 -7.47 0.84 14.71
CA ALA A 70 -7.87 2.15 14.17
C ALA A 70 -8.43 3.09 15.25
#